data_AF-A0A418SCH0-F1
#
_entry.id   AF-A0A418SCH0-F1
#
_cell.length_a   1.000
_cell.length_b   1.000
_cell.length_c   1.000
_cell.angle_alpha   90.00
_cell.angle_beta   90.00
_cell.angle_gamma   90.00
#
_symmetry.space_group_name_H-M   'P 1'
#
loop_
_entity.id
_entity.type
_entity.pdbx_description
1 polymer ?
#
loop_
_entity_poly.entity_id
_entity_poly.type
_entity_poly.pdbx_seq_one_letter_code
_entity_poly.pdbx_strand_id
1 'polypeptide(L)'
;MSDQDSNARQDHDAATAGNRRGAPGARMARELEGHLGFLETFTGTALGVLSVASGIYTYLGVSSLLDGDGAMLVFAAIAYSVAVSTGIFVFWSYMIRLFPAMQTARARVGLLGAMGLGSLAIVAMSSWLNAAALAGGAAVEQHLAETVQDYQEALERTHEIALSAQGLERDVARAQQSFADLSEQEAAGGLSGLAGRGAVFRVLRQKSQELTALQAQIAEQAPLVDSAFTEGNRLLSEMRALTVEPGPVEARSVEFSEKAVRLAGILAELRQLSVAPLVARAAQDLSASVVLPELDGTTEEMRGTQGATITSVLDVLVQRAATLDTAAQEVMAMQPAEETTYTPISSADAVIRYAGNFIPSWAGAIAIDLLPAVLVLILAVTQSAIRAGRDTAPIEERMTIADLRAALAAARDVDAALIEGRQSARAEAAYPPAPQPPAPSEPPLRPDPSAPEAPETRERDTGPGNRSGTGAGSGSGSGSGNEASS
;
A
#
# COMPACT_ATOMS: atom_id res chain seq x y z
N MET A 1 -18.03 -71.76 54.20
CA MET A 1 -17.34 -70.56 54.73
C MET A 1 -16.06 -70.23 53.96
N SER A 2 -15.92 -70.67 52.69
CA SER A 2 -14.74 -70.38 51.85
C SER A 2 -15.07 -69.74 50.49
N ASP A 3 -16.34 -69.57 50.13
CA ASP A 3 -16.77 -68.91 48.88
C ASP A 3 -17.15 -67.43 49.04
N GLN A 4 -17.29 -66.94 50.27
CA GLN A 4 -17.60 -65.53 50.54
C GLN A 4 -16.36 -64.63 50.52
N ASP A 5 -15.17 -65.16 50.87
CA ASP A 5 -13.91 -64.42 50.88
C ASP A 5 -13.28 -64.29 49.48
N SER A 6 -13.55 -65.23 48.58
CA SER A 6 -13.09 -65.20 47.19
C SER A 6 -13.86 -64.17 46.37
N ASN A 7 -15.18 -64.09 46.54
CA ASN A 7 -16.01 -63.11 45.85
C ASN A 7 -15.74 -61.67 46.32
N ALA A 8 -15.50 -61.48 47.63
CA ALA A 8 -15.14 -60.18 48.19
C ALA A 8 -13.78 -59.64 47.70
N ARG A 9 -12.80 -60.52 47.43
CA ARG A 9 -11.51 -60.11 46.83
C ARG A 9 -11.63 -59.81 45.34
N GLN A 10 -12.47 -60.54 44.61
CA GLN A 10 -12.65 -60.36 43.18
C GLN A 10 -13.42 -59.07 42.85
N ASP A 11 -14.41 -58.70 43.68
CA ASP A 11 -15.12 -57.43 43.57
C ASP A 11 -14.23 -56.24 44.00
N HIS A 12 -13.34 -56.42 44.98
CA HIS A 12 -12.35 -55.40 45.34
C HIS A 12 -11.33 -55.17 44.21
N ASP A 13 -10.86 -56.23 43.55
CA ASP A 13 -9.91 -56.12 42.44
C ASP A 13 -10.55 -55.54 41.16
N ALA A 14 -11.84 -55.84 40.91
CA ALA A 14 -12.60 -55.24 39.80
C ALA A 14 -12.89 -53.74 40.03
N ALA A 15 -13.23 -53.33 41.25
CA ALA A 15 -13.38 -51.93 41.62
C ALA A 15 -12.06 -51.14 41.52
N THR A 16 -10.92 -51.80 41.77
CA THR A 16 -9.58 -51.18 41.70
C THR A 16 -9.00 -51.18 40.27
N ALA A 17 -9.53 -52.00 39.36
CA ALA A 17 -9.14 -52.06 37.95
C ALA A 17 -9.83 -50.98 37.09
N GLY A 18 -11.06 -50.58 37.44
CA GLY A 18 -11.78 -49.47 36.78
C GLY A 18 -11.15 -48.09 37.03
N ASN A 19 -10.42 -47.94 38.14
CA ASN A 19 -9.82 -46.66 38.57
C ASN A 19 -8.44 -46.36 37.93
N ARG A 20 -7.90 -47.26 37.10
CA ARG A 20 -6.55 -47.12 36.50
C ARG A 20 -6.52 -46.66 35.04
N ARG A 21 -7.66 -46.30 34.47
CA ARG A 21 -7.73 -45.65 33.15
C ARG A 21 -8.00 -44.16 33.36
N GLY A 22 -6.96 -43.40 33.73
CA GLY A 22 -7.03 -41.94 33.81
C GLY A 22 -7.75 -41.35 32.60
N ALA A 23 -8.62 -40.37 32.83
CA ALA A 23 -9.51 -39.83 31.82
C ALA A 23 -8.71 -39.49 30.53
N PRO A 24 -9.17 -39.85 29.33
CA PRO A 24 -8.45 -39.59 28.07
C PRO A 24 -7.97 -38.13 27.94
N GLY A 25 -8.77 -37.16 28.41
CA GLY A 25 -8.40 -35.74 28.44
C GLY A 25 -7.25 -35.39 29.40
N ALA A 26 -7.14 -36.07 30.55
CA ALA A 26 -6.06 -35.85 31.52
C ALA A 26 -4.71 -36.42 31.06
N ARG A 27 -4.72 -37.46 30.21
CA ARG A 27 -3.50 -37.95 29.55
C ARG A 27 -3.05 -37.01 28.44
N MET A 28 -3.98 -36.59 27.58
CA MET A 28 -3.70 -35.63 26.50
C MET A 28 -3.16 -34.31 27.05
N ALA A 29 -3.74 -33.79 28.15
CA ALA A 29 -3.25 -32.59 28.81
C ALA A 29 -1.78 -32.73 29.30
N ARG A 30 -1.44 -33.86 29.93
CA ARG A 30 -0.05 -34.14 30.39
C ARG A 30 0.94 -34.26 29.24
N GLU A 31 0.54 -34.88 28.14
CA GLU A 31 1.39 -35.00 26.94
C GLU A 31 1.66 -33.62 26.32
N LEU A 32 0.63 -32.79 26.18
CA LEU A 32 0.77 -31.41 25.69
C LEU A 32 1.62 -30.54 26.64
N GLU A 33 1.51 -30.71 27.96
CA GLU A 33 2.36 -30.04 28.94
C GLU A 33 3.84 -30.43 28.78
N GLY A 34 4.13 -31.71 28.54
CA GLY A 34 5.48 -32.19 28.25
C GLY A 34 6.07 -31.54 27.00
N HIS A 35 5.29 -31.45 25.93
CA HIS A 35 5.70 -30.74 24.71
C HIS A 35 5.90 -29.24 24.95
N LEU A 36 5.01 -28.59 25.71
CA LEU A 36 5.12 -27.17 26.06
C LEU A 36 6.36 -26.86 26.88
N GLY A 37 6.69 -27.68 27.89
CA GLY A 37 7.89 -27.49 28.70
C GLY A 37 9.18 -27.59 27.87
N PHE A 38 9.20 -28.47 26.87
CA PHE A 38 10.29 -28.51 25.89
C PHE A 38 10.29 -27.25 24.99
N LEU A 39 9.13 -26.84 24.46
CA LEU A 39 8.98 -25.62 23.67
C LEU A 39 9.46 -24.36 24.40
N GLU A 40 9.17 -24.23 25.69
CA GLU A 40 9.59 -23.10 26.52
C GLU A 40 11.12 -22.97 26.62
N THR A 41 11.86 -24.09 26.59
CA THR A 41 13.33 -24.04 26.64
C THR A 41 13.98 -23.43 25.40
N PHE A 42 13.33 -23.47 24.24
CA PHE A 42 13.90 -22.87 23.01
C PHE A 42 13.15 -21.64 22.50
N THR A 43 11.92 -21.38 22.94
CA THR A 43 11.08 -20.26 22.44
C THR A 43 11.75 -18.89 22.67
N GLY A 44 12.38 -18.68 23.83
CA GLY A 44 13.10 -17.43 24.12
C GLY A 44 14.31 -17.21 23.20
N THR A 45 15.08 -18.28 22.96
CA THR A 45 16.23 -18.25 22.04
C THR A 45 15.78 -18.05 20.60
N ALA A 46 14.73 -18.73 20.15
CA ALA A 46 14.17 -18.57 18.81
C ALA A 46 13.67 -17.13 18.57
N LEU A 47 12.99 -16.54 19.55
CA LEU A 47 12.56 -15.15 19.47
C LEU A 47 13.75 -14.17 19.43
N GLY A 48 14.81 -14.46 20.21
CA GLY A 48 16.06 -13.71 20.15
C GLY A 48 16.67 -13.75 18.75
N VAL A 49 16.77 -14.93 18.14
CA VAL A 49 17.29 -15.09 16.77
C VAL A 49 16.44 -14.34 15.74
N LEU A 50 15.11 -14.45 15.80
CA LEU A 50 14.21 -13.71 14.89
C LEU A 50 14.35 -12.19 15.06
N SER A 51 14.44 -11.71 16.29
CA SER A 51 14.57 -10.27 16.58
C SER A 51 15.93 -9.74 16.12
N VAL A 52 17.00 -10.52 16.26
CA VAL A 52 18.34 -10.18 15.72
C VAL A 52 18.32 -10.18 14.20
N ALA A 53 17.71 -11.18 13.57
CA ALA A 53 17.58 -11.23 12.11
C ALA A 53 16.84 -9.99 11.57
N SER A 54 15.69 -9.65 12.16
CA SER A 54 14.97 -8.41 11.84
C SER A 54 15.84 -7.18 12.06
N GLY A 55 16.59 -7.10 13.17
CA GLY A 55 17.50 -6.00 13.45
C GLY A 55 18.57 -5.84 12.37
N ILE A 56 19.17 -6.93 11.89
CA ILE A 56 20.17 -6.90 10.80
C ILE A 56 19.55 -6.32 9.53
N TYR A 57 18.37 -6.78 9.12
CA TYR A 57 17.69 -6.26 7.93
C TYR A 57 17.27 -4.80 8.09
N THR A 58 16.80 -4.41 9.27
CA THR A 58 16.48 -3.01 9.56
C THR A 58 17.73 -2.13 9.50
N TYR A 59 18.87 -2.61 10.01
CA TYR A 59 20.15 -1.91 9.89
C TYR A 59 20.54 -1.71 8.43
N LEU A 60 20.49 -2.77 7.62
CA LEU A 60 20.81 -2.71 6.19
C LEU A 60 19.89 -1.73 5.46
N GLY A 61 18.58 -1.80 5.71
CA GLY A 61 17.60 -0.87 5.14
C GLY A 61 17.86 0.59 5.50
N VAL A 62 18.08 0.89 6.79
CA VAL A 62 18.39 2.27 7.24
C VAL A 62 19.75 2.73 6.74
N SER A 63 20.76 1.85 6.69
CA SER A 63 22.08 2.21 6.18
C SER A 63 22.04 2.61 4.70
N SER A 64 21.11 2.03 3.93
CA SER A 64 20.89 2.42 2.53
C SER A 64 20.13 3.75 2.36
N LEU A 65 19.45 4.24 3.41
CA LEU A 65 18.77 5.55 3.41
C LEU A 65 19.70 6.68 3.85
N LEU A 66 20.62 6.36 4.76
CA LEU A 66 21.57 7.30 5.32
C LEU A 66 22.83 7.32 4.43
N ASP A 67 22.71 7.89 3.23
CA ASP A 67 23.82 8.05 2.30
C ASP A 67 24.96 8.88 2.93
N GLY A 68 26.09 8.24 3.26
CA GLY A 68 27.33 8.91 3.67
C GLY A 68 28.30 8.05 4.49
N ASP A 69 29.60 8.29 4.34
CA ASP A 69 30.69 7.60 5.06
C ASP A 69 30.90 8.09 6.52
N GLY A 70 29.88 8.70 7.10
CA GLY A 70 29.96 9.29 8.44
C GLY A 70 29.76 8.25 9.53
N ALA A 71 30.71 8.15 10.47
CA ALA A 71 30.56 7.31 11.67
C ALA A 71 29.22 7.58 12.41
N MET A 72 28.75 8.84 12.42
CA MET A 72 27.48 9.23 13.01
C MET A 72 26.25 8.57 12.35
N LEU A 73 26.25 8.39 11.02
CA LEU A 73 25.16 7.74 10.29
C LEU A 73 25.11 6.24 10.60
N VAL A 74 26.29 5.59 10.66
CA VAL A 74 26.41 4.20 11.09
C VAL A 74 25.91 4.03 12.52
N PHE A 75 26.28 4.92 13.45
CA PHE A 75 25.75 4.90 14.82
C PHE A 75 24.23 5.07 14.87
N ALA A 76 23.66 5.95 14.03
CA ALA A 76 22.20 6.13 13.95
C ALA A 76 21.49 4.87 13.45
N ALA A 77 22.00 4.23 12.39
CA ALA A 77 21.46 2.98 11.87
C ALA A 77 21.53 1.84 12.91
N ILE A 78 22.65 1.72 13.63
CA ILE A 78 22.80 0.75 14.73
C ILE A 78 21.80 1.04 15.85
N ALA A 79 21.70 2.29 16.29
CA ALA A 79 20.78 2.68 17.36
C ALA A 79 19.32 2.37 16.99
N TYR A 80 18.92 2.69 15.75
CA TYR A 80 17.58 2.40 15.24
C TYR A 80 17.32 0.89 15.18
N SER A 81 18.24 0.11 14.60
CA SER A 81 18.17 -1.35 14.54
C SER A 81 18.05 -2.00 15.93
N VAL A 82 18.86 -1.56 16.90
CA VAL A 82 18.81 -2.06 18.28
C VAL A 82 17.47 -1.72 18.95
N ALA A 83 16.97 -0.51 18.76
CA ALA A 83 15.68 -0.08 19.31
C ALA A 83 14.52 -0.91 18.75
N VAL A 84 14.47 -1.10 17.42
CA VAL A 84 13.45 -1.92 16.75
C VAL A 84 13.54 -3.38 17.17
N SER A 85 14.74 -3.98 17.14
CA SER A 85 14.96 -5.37 17.55
C SER A 85 14.53 -5.62 19.00
N THR A 86 14.88 -4.70 19.92
CA THR A 86 14.46 -4.76 21.32
C THR A 86 12.92 -4.64 21.43
N GLY A 87 12.32 -3.72 20.68
CA GLY A 87 10.87 -3.54 20.65
C GLY A 87 10.13 -4.79 20.20
N ILE A 88 10.55 -5.39 19.09
CA ILE A 88 10.01 -6.65 18.55
C ILE A 88 10.15 -7.77 19.57
N PHE A 89 11.36 -7.94 20.14
CA PHE A 89 11.62 -8.98 21.15
C PHE A 89 10.72 -8.83 22.38
N VAL A 90 10.63 -7.61 22.93
CA VAL A 90 9.83 -7.32 24.14
C VAL A 90 8.35 -7.51 23.85
N PHE A 91 7.85 -6.96 22.74
CA PHE A 91 6.45 -7.08 22.35
C PHE A 91 6.01 -8.54 22.21
N TRP A 92 6.76 -9.33 21.43
CA TRP A 92 6.43 -10.74 21.23
C TRP A 92 6.64 -11.58 22.50
N SER A 93 7.64 -11.26 23.32
CA SER A 93 7.83 -11.89 24.64
C SER A 93 6.59 -11.70 25.53
N TYR A 94 6.02 -10.49 25.55
CA TYR A 94 4.79 -10.22 26.27
C TYR A 94 3.60 -10.97 25.67
N MET A 95 3.45 -11.00 24.34
CA MET A 95 2.33 -11.68 23.68
C MET A 95 2.35 -13.20 23.93
N ILE A 96 3.53 -13.83 23.83
CA ILE A 96 3.73 -15.25 24.11
C ILE A 96 3.33 -15.62 25.54
N ARG A 97 3.54 -14.71 26.51
CA ARG A 97 3.24 -14.96 27.94
C ARG A 97 1.81 -14.58 28.33
N LEU A 98 1.35 -13.42 27.88
CA LEU A 98 0.08 -12.83 28.33
C LEU A 98 -1.12 -13.40 27.57
N PHE A 99 -1.02 -13.59 26.26
CA PHE A 99 -2.17 -13.99 25.44
C PHE A 99 -2.71 -15.39 25.80
N PRO A 100 -1.87 -16.45 25.94
CA PRO A 100 -2.33 -17.78 26.34
C PRO A 100 -2.90 -17.84 27.77
N ALA A 101 -2.44 -16.93 28.65
CA ALA A 101 -2.85 -16.86 30.05
C ALA A 101 -4.25 -16.23 30.27
N MET A 102 -4.79 -15.51 29.28
CA MET A 102 -6.09 -14.85 29.43
C MET A 102 -7.25 -15.85 29.46
N GLN A 103 -8.08 -15.72 30.49
CA GLN A 103 -9.21 -16.62 30.74
C GLN A 103 -10.54 -16.08 30.19
N THR A 104 -10.74 -14.76 30.24
CA THR A 104 -12.01 -14.13 29.83
C THR A 104 -12.00 -13.77 28.35
N ALA A 105 -13.15 -13.93 27.68
CA ALA A 105 -13.32 -13.56 26.28
C ALA A 105 -13.00 -12.07 26.03
N ARG A 106 -13.42 -11.19 26.96
CA ARG A 106 -13.15 -9.74 26.88
C ARG A 106 -11.65 -9.43 26.91
N ALA A 107 -10.88 -10.07 27.80
CA ALA A 107 -9.43 -9.86 27.87
C ALA A 107 -8.70 -10.43 26.64
N ARG A 108 -9.17 -11.58 26.11
CA ARG A 108 -8.64 -12.15 24.86
C ARG A 108 -8.87 -11.23 23.66
N VAL A 109 -10.06 -10.67 23.51
CA VAL A 109 -10.36 -9.71 22.44
C VAL A 109 -9.50 -8.44 22.59
N GLY A 110 -9.34 -7.93 23.82
CA GLY A 110 -8.48 -6.79 24.09
C GLY A 110 -7.01 -7.04 23.70
N LEU A 111 -6.45 -8.18 24.10
CA LEU A 111 -5.08 -8.55 23.71
C LEU A 111 -4.94 -8.88 22.23
N LEU A 112 -5.96 -9.47 21.59
CA LEU A 112 -5.97 -9.69 20.14
C LEU A 112 -5.92 -8.35 19.39
N GLY A 113 -6.71 -7.36 19.85
CA GLY A 113 -6.67 -6.00 19.31
C GLY A 113 -5.31 -5.32 19.52
N ALA A 114 -4.73 -5.44 20.71
CA ALA A 114 -3.37 -4.94 20.99
C ALA A 114 -2.30 -5.64 20.16
N MET A 115 -2.44 -6.95 19.95
CA MET A 115 -1.55 -7.75 19.10
C MET A 115 -1.64 -7.30 17.64
N GLY A 116 -2.85 -7.06 17.13
CA GLY A 116 -3.07 -6.52 15.79
C GLY A 116 -2.47 -5.12 15.61
N LEU A 117 -2.73 -4.21 16.56
CA LEU A 117 -2.17 -2.86 16.53
C LEU A 117 -0.64 -2.86 16.65
N GLY A 118 -0.08 -3.69 17.53
CA GLY A 118 1.37 -3.85 17.64
C GLY A 118 1.99 -4.48 16.40
N SER A 119 1.33 -5.45 15.76
CA SER A 119 1.77 -6.04 14.49
C SER A 119 1.79 -5.00 13.37
N LEU A 120 0.75 -4.16 13.27
CA LEU A 120 0.72 -3.05 12.32
C LEU A 120 1.83 -2.03 12.57
N ALA A 121 2.10 -1.70 13.84
CA ALA A 121 3.18 -0.79 14.20
C ALA A 121 4.57 -1.35 13.85
N ILE A 122 4.79 -2.65 14.06
CA ILE A 122 6.03 -3.32 13.65
C ILE A 122 6.17 -3.27 12.13
N VAL A 123 5.13 -3.69 11.39
CA VAL A 123 5.16 -3.68 9.91
C VAL A 123 5.44 -2.29 9.36
N ALA A 124 4.80 -1.26 9.91
CA ALA A 124 5.00 0.12 9.49
C ALA A 124 6.43 0.63 9.76
N MET A 125 7.04 0.21 10.87
CA MET A 125 8.40 0.66 11.20
C MET A 125 9.49 -0.13 10.47
N SER A 126 9.38 -1.47 10.35
CA SER A 126 10.49 -2.31 9.86
C SER A 126 10.27 -2.98 8.52
N SER A 127 9.05 -3.36 8.12
CA SER A 127 8.88 -4.26 6.96
C SER A 127 9.32 -3.64 5.64
N TRP A 128 9.12 -2.33 5.43
CA TRP A 128 9.59 -1.65 4.21
C TRP A 128 11.13 -1.54 4.17
N LEU A 129 11.79 -1.31 5.31
CA LEU A 129 13.26 -1.31 5.43
C LEU A 129 13.85 -2.71 5.24
N ASN A 130 13.19 -3.72 5.80
CA ASN A 130 13.56 -5.11 5.62
C ASN A 130 13.39 -5.53 4.15
N ALA A 131 12.34 -5.06 3.47
CA ALA A 131 12.14 -5.29 2.04
C ALA A 131 13.20 -4.56 1.20
N ALA A 132 13.57 -3.33 1.56
CA ALA A 132 14.68 -2.59 0.95
C ALA A 132 16.01 -3.32 1.10
N ALA A 133 16.30 -3.92 2.24
CA ALA A 133 17.50 -4.71 2.44
C ALA A 133 17.54 -6.00 1.59
N LEU A 134 16.38 -6.61 1.32
CA LEU A 134 16.27 -7.84 0.53
C LEU A 134 16.26 -7.61 -0.98
N ALA A 135 15.62 -6.52 -1.43
CA ALA A 135 15.31 -6.29 -2.84
C ALA A 135 15.67 -4.89 -3.35
N GLY A 136 16.27 -4.03 -2.52
CA GLY A 136 16.64 -2.65 -2.85
C GLY A 136 17.46 -2.55 -4.13
N GLY A 137 18.54 -3.33 -4.21
CA GLY A 137 19.40 -3.36 -5.39
C GLY A 137 18.64 -3.72 -6.67
N ALA A 138 17.85 -4.79 -6.63
CA ALA A 138 17.04 -5.23 -7.76
C ALA A 138 15.94 -4.21 -8.13
N ALA A 139 15.38 -3.51 -7.15
CA ALA A 139 14.38 -2.47 -7.40
C ALA A 139 14.99 -1.22 -8.06
N VAL A 140 16.23 -0.86 -7.69
CA VAL A 140 16.97 0.20 -8.38
C VAL A 140 17.33 -0.26 -9.80
N GLU A 141 17.76 -1.50 -10.01
CA GLU A 141 18.00 -2.04 -11.35
C GLU A 141 16.75 -1.98 -12.24
N GLN A 142 15.57 -2.29 -11.68
CA GLN A 142 14.29 -2.10 -12.37
C GLN A 142 14.06 -0.64 -12.74
N HIS A 143 14.35 0.30 -11.84
CA HIS A 143 14.24 1.74 -12.13
C HIS A 143 15.15 2.16 -13.30
N LEU A 144 16.40 1.71 -13.29
CA LEU A 144 17.34 1.99 -14.38
C LEU A 144 16.84 1.39 -15.70
N ALA A 145 16.34 0.15 -15.67
CA ALA A 145 15.83 -0.52 -16.86
C ALA A 145 14.61 0.19 -17.48
N GLU A 146 13.65 0.62 -16.67
CA GLU A 146 12.51 1.43 -17.14
C GLU A 146 12.96 2.78 -17.67
N THR A 147 13.88 3.47 -16.99
CA THR A 147 14.40 4.76 -17.48
C THR A 147 15.09 4.62 -18.84
N VAL A 148 15.81 3.50 -19.08
CA VAL A 148 16.39 3.22 -20.41
C VAL A 148 15.30 3.04 -21.47
N GLN A 149 14.18 2.39 -21.13
CA GLN A 149 13.05 2.22 -22.04
C GLN A 149 12.44 3.58 -22.38
N ASP A 150 12.17 4.42 -21.37
CA ASP A 150 11.64 5.77 -21.58
C ASP A 150 12.55 6.61 -22.49
N TYR A 151 13.86 6.58 -22.26
CA TYR A 151 14.82 7.28 -23.12
C TYR A 151 14.91 6.71 -24.54
N GLN A 152 14.77 5.39 -24.69
CA GLN A 152 14.74 4.75 -26.01
C GLN A 152 13.51 5.20 -26.80
N GLU A 153 12.33 5.15 -26.19
CA GLU A 153 11.09 5.62 -26.82
C GLU A 153 11.17 7.11 -27.17
N ALA A 154 11.72 7.93 -26.27
CA ALA A 154 11.92 9.35 -26.54
C ALA A 154 12.89 9.61 -27.70
N LEU A 155 13.99 8.85 -27.80
CA LEU A 155 14.97 8.97 -28.88
C LEU A 155 14.40 8.54 -30.22
N GLU A 156 13.75 7.38 -30.26
CA GLU A 156 13.09 6.87 -31.46
C GLU A 156 12.01 7.85 -31.95
N ARG A 157 11.18 8.35 -31.04
CA ARG A 157 10.12 9.30 -31.40
C ARG A 157 10.66 10.64 -31.89
N THR A 158 11.70 11.17 -31.26
CA THR A 158 12.33 12.42 -31.70
C THR A 158 13.00 12.25 -33.07
N HIS A 159 13.65 11.11 -33.31
CA HIS A 159 14.26 10.81 -34.60
C HIS A 159 13.21 10.60 -35.70
N GLU A 160 12.08 9.95 -35.42
CA GLU A 160 10.97 9.79 -36.36
C GLU A 160 10.42 11.14 -36.85
N ILE A 161 10.27 12.12 -35.94
CA ILE A 161 9.87 13.48 -36.28
C ILE A 161 10.94 14.14 -37.16
N ALA A 162 12.22 13.97 -36.83
CA ALA A 162 13.32 14.53 -37.62
C ALA A 162 13.37 13.93 -39.04
N LEU A 163 13.18 12.61 -39.20
CA LEU A 163 13.08 11.95 -40.51
C LEU A 163 11.86 12.43 -41.30
N SER A 164 10.73 12.64 -40.64
CA SER A 164 9.53 13.20 -41.26
C SER A 164 9.80 14.63 -41.76
N ALA A 165 10.52 15.43 -40.98
CA ALA A 165 10.96 16.77 -41.38
C ALA A 165 11.95 16.74 -42.57
N GLN A 166 12.85 15.76 -42.65
CA GLN A 166 13.71 15.56 -43.83
C GLN A 166 12.90 15.19 -45.08
N GLY A 167 11.75 14.54 -44.91
CA GLY A 167 10.79 14.30 -46.00
C GLY A 167 10.37 15.59 -46.73
N LEU A 168 10.31 16.71 -46.02
CA LEU A 168 10.00 18.03 -46.58
C LEU A 168 11.03 18.50 -47.61
N GLU A 169 12.26 17.99 -47.58
CA GLU A 169 13.26 18.31 -48.61
C GLU A 169 12.74 17.94 -50.01
N ARG A 170 12.07 16.78 -50.13
CA ARG A 170 11.49 16.33 -51.41
C ARG A 170 10.34 17.23 -51.83
N ASP A 171 9.59 17.78 -50.89
CA ASP A 171 8.48 18.71 -51.16
C ASP A 171 9.01 20.06 -51.64
N VAL A 172 10.05 20.57 -50.99
CA VAL A 172 10.79 21.77 -51.41
C VAL A 172 11.39 21.58 -52.79
N ALA A 173 12.04 20.43 -53.06
CA ALA A 173 12.63 20.13 -54.36
C ALA A 173 11.57 20.06 -55.47
N ARG A 174 10.41 19.45 -55.21
CA ARG A 174 9.28 19.44 -56.16
C ARG A 174 8.75 20.84 -56.46
N ALA A 175 8.60 21.68 -55.43
CA ALA A 175 8.18 23.07 -55.61
C ALA A 175 9.23 23.86 -56.41
N GLN A 176 10.51 23.69 -56.08
CA GLN A 176 11.63 24.34 -56.77
C GLN A 176 11.69 23.99 -58.26
N GLN A 177 11.54 22.71 -58.60
CA GLN A 177 11.53 22.24 -59.99
C GLN A 177 10.34 22.81 -60.75
N SER A 178 9.15 22.83 -60.13
CA SER A 178 7.95 23.41 -60.74
C SER A 178 8.16 24.89 -61.12
N PHE A 179 8.85 25.68 -60.30
CA PHE A 179 9.16 27.07 -60.63
C PHE A 179 10.24 27.20 -61.70
N ALA A 180 11.22 26.28 -61.72
CA ALA A 180 12.22 26.23 -62.79
C ALA A 180 11.56 25.94 -64.15
N ASP A 181 10.70 24.94 -64.21
CA ASP A 181 9.97 24.55 -65.43
C ASP A 181 9.06 25.69 -65.94
N LEU A 182 8.31 26.35 -65.03
CA LEU A 182 7.51 27.51 -65.38
C LEU A 182 8.38 28.66 -65.92
N SER A 183 9.59 28.87 -65.36
CA SER A 183 10.49 29.89 -65.87
C SER A 183 10.97 29.58 -67.29
N GLU A 184 11.25 28.31 -67.60
CA GLU A 184 11.65 27.89 -68.95
C GLU A 184 10.50 28.02 -69.95
N GLN A 185 9.27 27.71 -69.54
CA GLN A 185 8.07 27.89 -70.35
C GLN A 185 7.81 29.38 -70.67
N GLU A 186 8.00 30.27 -69.69
CA GLU A 186 7.91 31.72 -69.93
C GLU A 186 9.00 32.21 -70.88
N ALA A 187 10.23 31.72 -70.73
CA ALA A 187 11.33 32.08 -71.63
C ALA A 187 11.05 31.69 -73.10
N ALA A 188 10.33 30.58 -73.31
CA ALA A 188 9.86 30.13 -74.62
C ALA A 188 8.60 30.88 -75.11
N GLY A 189 7.98 31.71 -74.28
CA GLY A 189 6.75 32.44 -74.59
C GLY A 189 5.47 31.63 -74.40
N GLY A 190 5.54 30.49 -73.72
CA GLY A 190 4.41 29.59 -73.51
C GLY A 190 3.42 30.02 -72.43
N LEU A 191 3.78 31.00 -71.59
CA LEU A 191 2.93 31.50 -70.50
C LEU A 191 2.34 32.88 -70.84
N SER A 192 3.16 33.91 -71.06
CA SER A 192 2.69 35.26 -71.40
C SER A 192 2.43 35.52 -72.89
N GLY A 193 2.68 34.53 -73.76
CA GLY A 193 2.60 34.69 -75.23
C GLY A 193 3.78 35.45 -75.84
N LEU A 194 4.73 35.92 -75.01
CA LEU A 194 5.92 36.66 -75.42
C LEU A 194 7.16 35.85 -75.02
N ALA A 195 7.94 35.40 -76.01
CA ALA A 195 9.21 34.76 -75.71
C ALA A 195 10.22 35.78 -75.16
N GLY A 196 10.76 35.53 -73.96
CA GLY A 196 11.77 36.41 -73.39
C GLY A 196 11.99 36.24 -71.89
N ARG A 197 13.06 36.88 -71.39
CA ARG A 197 13.43 36.87 -69.96
C ARG A 197 12.85 38.11 -69.24
N GLY A 198 11.53 38.24 -69.33
CA GLY A 198 10.79 39.38 -68.80
C GLY A 198 10.59 39.34 -67.28
N ALA A 199 9.70 40.19 -66.76
CA ALA A 199 9.32 40.27 -65.35
C ALA A 199 8.96 38.91 -64.73
N VAL A 200 8.09 38.13 -65.38
CA VAL A 200 7.58 36.84 -64.87
C VAL A 200 8.72 35.82 -64.73
N PHE A 201 9.57 35.73 -65.75
CA PHE A 201 10.76 34.89 -65.74
C PHE A 201 11.67 35.18 -64.53
N ARG A 202 11.93 36.47 -64.25
CA ARG A 202 12.81 36.88 -63.13
C ARG A 202 12.24 36.47 -61.78
N VAL A 203 10.93 36.66 -61.56
CA VAL A 203 10.26 36.25 -60.31
C VAL A 203 10.32 34.73 -60.12
N LEU A 204 9.95 33.96 -61.14
CA LEU A 204 10.00 32.50 -61.09
C LEU A 204 11.41 31.99 -60.80
N ARG A 205 12.42 32.60 -61.43
CA ARG A 205 13.83 32.23 -61.20
C ARG A 205 14.29 32.59 -59.80
N GLN A 206 13.90 33.76 -59.29
CA GLN A 206 14.21 34.16 -57.91
C GLN A 206 13.61 33.18 -56.89
N LYS A 207 12.33 32.81 -57.04
CA LYS A 207 11.68 31.86 -56.12
C LYS A 207 12.28 30.45 -56.19
N SER A 208 12.64 30.00 -57.38
CA SER A 208 13.40 28.76 -57.55
C SER A 208 14.75 28.81 -56.80
N GLN A 209 15.47 29.93 -56.85
CA GLN A 209 16.73 30.11 -56.11
C GLN A 209 16.53 30.15 -54.58
N GLU A 210 15.48 30.82 -54.11
CA GLU A 210 15.11 30.83 -52.68
C GLU A 210 14.85 29.41 -52.16
N LEU A 211 14.12 28.59 -52.92
CA LEU A 211 13.87 27.19 -52.55
C LEU A 211 15.11 26.30 -52.69
N THR A 212 16.00 26.57 -53.64
CA THR A 212 17.31 25.89 -53.71
C THR A 212 18.16 26.18 -52.46
N ALA A 213 18.15 27.42 -51.97
CA ALA A 213 18.85 27.77 -50.74
C ALA A 213 18.24 27.07 -49.51
N LEU A 214 16.90 27.01 -49.43
CA LEU A 214 16.21 26.24 -48.39
C LEU A 214 16.54 24.75 -48.44
N GLN A 215 16.56 24.15 -49.64
CA GLN A 215 16.93 22.74 -49.80
C GLN A 215 18.36 22.47 -49.31
N ALA A 216 19.32 23.36 -49.64
CA ALA A 216 20.69 23.23 -49.16
C ALA A 216 20.77 23.30 -47.62
N GLN A 217 20.02 24.22 -46.99
CA GLN A 217 19.95 24.31 -45.53
C GLN A 217 19.38 23.05 -44.89
N ILE A 218 18.34 22.44 -45.49
CA ILE A 218 17.78 21.17 -45.00
C ILE A 218 18.80 20.04 -45.12
N ALA A 219 19.49 19.95 -46.27
CA ALA A 219 20.50 18.93 -46.52
C ALA A 219 21.70 19.05 -45.56
N GLU A 220 22.05 20.26 -45.12
CA GLU A 220 23.10 20.49 -44.10
C GLU A 220 22.71 19.96 -42.71
N GLN A 221 21.41 19.89 -42.38
CA GLN A 221 20.95 19.36 -41.08
C GLN A 221 20.92 17.83 -41.03
N ALA A 222 20.71 17.15 -42.17
CA ALA A 222 20.61 15.69 -42.23
C ALA A 222 21.79 14.94 -41.56
N PRO A 223 23.07 15.24 -41.85
CA PRO A 223 24.18 14.56 -41.20
C PRO A 223 24.28 14.86 -39.69
N LEU A 224 23.78 16.02 -39.23
CA LEU A 224 23.76 16.37 -37.80
C LEU A 224 22.73 15.51 -37.05
N VAL A 225 21.54 15.33 -37.64
CA VAL A 225 20.49 14.43 -37.10
C VAL A 225 21.01 12.99 -37.00
N ASP A 226 21.65 12.48 -38.05
CA ASP A 226 22.18 11.11 -38.08
C ASP A 226 23.30 10.90 -37.05
N SER A 227 24.19 11.90 -36.90
CA SER A 227 25.25 11.87 -35.89
C SER A 227 24.69 11.88 -34.47
N ALA A 228 23.73 12.77 -34.18
CA ALA A 228 23.09 12.86 -32.87
C ALA A 228 22.34 11.57 -32.52
N PHE A 229 21.60 10.99 -33.48
CA PHE A 229 20.90 9.72 -33.27
C PHE A 229 21.87 8.55 -33.02
N THR A 230 22.97 8.48 -33.76
CA THR A 230 24.01 7.46 -33.57
C THR A 230 24.64 7.56 -32.17
N GLU A 231 24.96 8.78 -31.74
CA GLU A 231 25.51 9.04 -30.41
C GLU A 231 24.50 8.72 -29.31
N GLY A 232 23.22 9.06 -29.49
CA GLY A 232 22.15 8.68 -28.58
C GLY A 232 22.02 7.16 -28.41
N ASN A 233 22.10 6.40 -29.51
CA ASN A 233 22.07 4.94 -29.47
C ASN A 233 23.31 4.33 -28.78
N ARG A 234 24.48 4.96 -28.94
CA ARG A 234 25.70 4.56 -28.24
C ARG A 234 25.52 4.74 -26.72
N LEU A 235 25.02 5.90 -26.28
CA LEU A 235 24.73 6.17 -24.88
C LEU A 235 23.70 5.19 -24.30
N LEU A 236 22.60 4.93 -25.02
CA LEU A 236 21.61 3.93 -24.60
C LEU A 236 22.22 2.53 -24.45
N SER A 237 23.12 2.14 -25.34
CA SER A 237 23.81 0.85 -25.27
C SER A 237 24.69 0.75 -24.03
N GLU A 238 25.39 1.82 -23.67
CA GLU A 238 26.17 1.90 -22.43
C GLU A 238 25.28 1.89 -21.19
N MET A 239 24.15 2.61 -21.21
CA MET A 239 23.18 2.60 -20.11
C MET A 239 22.59 1.20 -19.89
N ARG A 240 22.26 0.47 -20.96
CA ARG A 240 21.83 -0.95 -20.88
C ARG A 240 22.91 -1.86 -20.30
N ALA A 241 24.18 -1.59 -20.57
CA ALA A 241 25.27 -2.35 -19.97
C ALA A 241 25.33 -2.13 -18.45
N LEU A 242 25.15 -0.88 -17.99
CA LEU A 242 25.12 -0.54 -16.57
C LEU A 242 23.97 -1.21 -15.82
N THR A 243 22.83 -1.47 -16.45
CA THR A 243 21.69 -2.12 -15.76
C THR A 243 21.95 -3.58 -15.44
N VAL A 244 22.74 -4.30 -16.25
CA VAL A 244 23.01 -5.74 -16.09
C VAL A 244 24.39 -6.06 -15.51
N GLU A 245 25.24 -5.06 -15.32
CA GLU A 245 26.58 -5.24 -14.81
C GLU A 245 26.58 -5.82 -13.37
N PRO A 246 27.41 -6.84 -13.08
CA PRO A 246 27.46 -7.40 -11.73
C PRO A 246 28.14 -6.44 -10.75
N GLY A 247 27.53 -6.24 -9.58
CA GLY A 247 28.11 -5.45 -8.50
C GLY A 247 27.13 -4.46 -7.85
N PRO A 248 27.61 -3.62 -6.92
CA PRO A 248 26.78 -2.62 -6.26
C PRO A 248 26.09 -1.69 -7.27
N VAL A 249 24.78 -1.50 -7.14
CA VAL A 249 24.00 -0.68 -8.08
C VAL A 249 24.21 0.81 -7.83
N GLU A 250 24.58 1.19 -6.61
CA GLU A 250 24.74 2.58 -6.18
C GLU A 250 25.83 3.28 -7.01
N ALA A 251 27.01 2.66 -7.15
CA ALA A 251 28.08 3.19 -7.98
C ALA A 251 27.68 3.29 -9.47
N ARG A 252 26.98 2.27 -9.97
CA ARG A 252 26.49 2.24 -11.36
C ARG A 252 25.43 3.32 -11.62
N SER A 253 24.60 3.63 -10.63
CA SER A 253 23.56 4.66 -10.73
C SER A 253 24.14 6.07 -10.92
N VAL A 254 25.34 6.33 -10.38
CA VAL A 254 26.05 7.60 -10.58
C VAL A 254 26.52 7.72 -12.04
N GLU A 255 27.16 6.68 -12.58
CA GLU A 255 27.57 6.69 -14.00
C GLU A 255 26.35 6.77 -14.92
N PHE A 256 25.28 6.05 -14.59
CA PHE A 256 24.01 6.11 -15.30
C PHE A 256 23.44 7.54 -15.33
N SER A 257 23.53 8.27 -14.21
CA SER A 257 23.09 9.67 -14.11
C SER A 257 23.81 10.56 -15.12
N GLU A 258 25.12 10.40 -15.25
CA GLU A 258 25.92 11.17 -16.20
C GLU A 258 25.49 10.91 -17.64
N LYS A 259 25.29 9.63 -18.00
CA LYS A 259 24.83 9.24 -19.34
C LYS A 259 23.41 9.73 -19.61
N ALA A 260 22.51 9.67 -18.62
CA ALA A 260 21.13 10.17 -18.75
C ALA A 260 21.09 11.67 -19.06
N VAL A 261 21.92 12.48 -18.39
CA VAL A 261 22.02 13.92 -18.68
C VAL A 261 22.56 14.17 -20.09
N ARG A 262 23.57 13.42 -20.52
CA ARG A 262 24.10 13.53 -21.89
C ARG A 262 23.05 13.17 -22.93
N LEU A 263 22.30 12.09 -22.70
CA LEU A 263 21.25 11.64 -23.60
C LEU A 263 20.08 12.64 -23.66
N ALA A 264 19.70 13.24 -22.54
CA ALA A 264 18.74 14.34 -22.51
C ALA A 264 19.23 15.55 -23.35
N GLY A 265 20.54 15.84 -23.31
CA GLY A 265 21.17 16.84 -24.18
C GLY A 265 21.03 16.51 -25.67
N ILE A 266 21.30 15.26 -26.06
CA ILE A 266 21.13 14.78 -27.45
C ILE A 266 19.66 14.88 -27.91
N LEU A 267 18.70 14.52 -27.04
CA LEU A 267 17.27 14.67 -27.34
C LEU A 267 16.89 16.14 -27.58
N ALA A 268 17.41 17.05 -26.75
CA ALA A 268 17.20 18.48 -26.94
C ALA A 268 17.85 19.00 -28.23
N GLU A 269 19.05 18.53 -28.56
CA GLU A 269 19.74 18.84 -29.83
C GLU A 269 18.92 18.37 -31.04
N LEU A 270 18.45 17.12 -31.05
CA LEU A 270 17.60 16.59 -32.12
C LEU A 270 16.32 17.41 -32.32
N ARG A 271 15.69 17.88 -31.23
CA ARG A 271 14.52 18.77 -31.31
C ARG A 271 14.88 20.13 -31.94
N GLN A 272 16.06 20.67 -31.65
CA GLN A 272 16.54 21.93 -32.22
C GLN A 272 16.94 21.82 -33.69
N LEU A 273 17.43 20.65 -34.13
CA LEU A 273 17.79 20.37 -35.53
C LEU A 273 16.57 20.19 -36.45
N SER A 274 15.34 20.21 -35.91
CA SER A 274 14.12 20.07 -36.72
C SER A 274 13.96 21.22 -37.72
N VAL A 275 13.85 20.88 -39.00
CA VAL A 275 13.70 21.85 -40.11
C VAL A 275 12.25 22.25 -40.38
N ALA A 276 11.26 21.57 -39.78
CA ALA A 276 9.85 21.83 -40.08
C ALA A 276 9.43 23.30 -39.86
N PRO A 277 9.83 23.98 -38.76
CA PRO A 277 9.53 25.40 -38.57
C PRO A 277 10.18 26.33 -39.61
N LEU A 278 11.37 25.96 -40.12
CA LEU A 278 12.06 26.69 -41.19
C LEU A 278 11.27 26.59 -42.50
N VAL A 279 10.81 25.39 -42.84
CA VAL A 279 10.01 25.14 -44.05
C VAL A 279 8.65 25.86 -43.98
N ALA A 280 7.96 25.81 -42.84
CA ALA A 280 6.70 26.52 -42.64
C ALA A 280 6.88 28.03 -42.84
N ARG A 281 7.94 28.63 -42.26
CA ARG A 281 8.24 30.04 -42.45
C ARG A 281 8.54 30.38 -43.91
N ALA A 282 9.36 29.57 -44.58
CA ALA A 282 9.67 29.78 -46.00
C ALA A 282 8.43 29.67 -46.90
N ALA A 283 7.51 28.76 -46.58
CA ALA A 283 6.24 28.61 -47.28
C ALA A 283 5.35 29.85 -47.09
N GLN A 284 5.26 30.38 -45.87
CA GLN A 284 4.53 31.61 -45.57
C GLN A 284 5.14 32.82 -46.30
N ASP A 285 6.46 32.96 -46.27
CA ASP A 285 7.19 34.01 -46.99
C ASP A 285 7.00 33.92 -48.51
N LEU A 286 6.95 32.69 -49.05
CA LEU A 286 6.67 32.46 -50.46
C LEU A 286 5.27 32.99 -50.82
N SER A 287 4.25 32.74 -49.99
CA SER A 287 2.88 33.22 -50.22
C SER A 287 2.70 34.74 -50.05
N ALA A 288 3.46 35.36 -49.14
CA ALA A 288 3.32 36.78 -48.80
C ALA A 288 4.16 37.70 -49.70
N SER A 289 5.27 37.20 -50.24
CA SER A 289 6.25 38.01 -50.97
C SER A 289 6.02 37.96 -52.47
N VAL A 290 5.21 38.91 -52.95
CA VAL A 290 5.19 39.32 -54.35
C VAL A 290 5.25 40.85 -54.43
N VAL A 291 6.44 41.38 -54.62
CA VAL A 291 6.56 42.73 -55.19
C VAL A 291 6.21 42.59 -56.67
N LEU A 292 5.08 43.15 -57.08
CA LEU A 292 4.67 43.20 -58.49
C LEU A 292 5.80 43.85 -59.31
N PRO A 293 6.45 43.11 -60.22
CA PRO A 293 7.50 43.68 -61.05
C PRO A 293 6.93 44.75 -61.98
N GLU A 294 7.76 45.72 -62.38
CA GLU A 294 7.40 46.61 -63.49
C GLU A 294 7.17 45.79 -64.76
N LEU A 295 6.01 45.99 -65.39
CA LEU A 295 5.61 45.34 -66.64
C LEU A 295 6.47 45.88 -67.79
N ASP A 296 7.13 44.99 -68.53
CA ASP A 296 8.08 45.34 -69.60
C ASP A 296 7.48 45.26 -71.02
N GLY A 297 6.16 45.09 -71.13
CA GLY A 297 5.44 45.13 -72.40
C GLY A 297 5.52 46.49 -73.12
N THR A 298 5.83 46.47 -74.41
CA THR A 298 5.95 47.68 -75.26
C THR A 298 4.60 48.24 -75.73
N THR A 299 3.50 47.49 -75.56
CA THR A 299 2.11 47.91 -75.83
C THR A 299 1.22 47.69 -74.60
N GLU A 300 0.08 48.38 -74.55
CA GLU A 300 -0.89 48.23 -73.46
C GLU A 300 -1.49 46.82 -73.40
N GLU A 301 -1.74 46.20 -74.56
CA GLU A 301 -2.18 44.81 -74.67
C GLU A 301 -1.15 43.82 -74.10
N MET A 302 0.13 43.99 -74.42
CA MET A 302 1.20 43.14 -73.87
C MET A 302 1.33 43.28 -72.36
N ARG A 303 1.23 44.50 -71.82
CA ARG A 303 1.23 44.73 -70.38
C ARG A 303 0.01 44.09 -69.70
N GLY A 304 -1.16 44.14 -70.34
CA GLY A 304 -2.37 43.45 -69.86
C GLY A 304 -2.21 41.93 -69.78
N THR A 305 -1.70 41.30 -70.84
CA THR A 305 -1.43 39.85 -70.89
C THR A 305 -0.38 39.43 -69.85
N GLN A 306 0.69 40.22 -69.69
CA GLN A 306 1.69 39.99 -68.65
C GLN A 306 1.07 40.08 -67.25
N GLY A 307 0.23 41.08 -66.97
CA GLY A 307 -0.45 41.22 -65.68
C GLY A 307 -1.38 40.03 -65.35
N ALA A 308 -2.14 39.56 -66.33
CA ALA A 308 -2.99 38.37 -66.18
C ALA A 308 -2.15 37.09 -65.95
N THR A 309 -1.04 36.94 -66.68
CA THR A 309 -0.11 35.82 -66.52
C THR A 309 0.56 35.82 -65.16
N ILE A 310 1.02 37.00 -64.70
CA ILE A 310 1.57 37.18 -63.35
C ILE A 310 0.52 36.72 -62.34
N THR A 311 -0.71 37.21 -62.41
CA THR A 311 -1.78 36.82 -61.47
C THR A 311 -1.97 35.30 -61.41
N SER A 312 -2.04 34.63 -62.57
CA SER A 312 -2.16 33.16 -62.61
C SER A 312 -0.94 32.44 -62.03
N VAL A 313 0.27 32.95 -62.26
CA VAL A 313 1.50 32.40 -61.69
C VAL A 313 1.54 32.60 -60.16
N LEU A 314 1.07 33.75 -59.68
CA LEU A 314 0.95 34.03 -58.25
C LEU A 314 -0.06 33.10 -57.58
N ASP A 315 -1.19 32.82 -58.21
CA ASP A 315 -2.17 31.86 -57.69
C ASP A 315 -1.58 30.45 -57.56
N VAL A 316 -0.82 29.99 -58.57
CA VAL A 316 -0.11 28.71 -58.51
C VAL A 316 0.94 28.72 -57.39
N LEU A 317 1.68 29.82 -57.24
CA LEU A 317 2.67 29.99 -56.19
C LEU A 317 2.02 29.92 -54.80
N VAL A 318 0.90 30.59 -54.58
CA VAL A 318 0.13 30.54 -53.32
C VAL A 318 -0.34 29.12 -53.04
N GLN A 319 -0.84 28.39 -54.04
CA GLN A 319 -1.23 26.98 -53.87
C GLN A 319 -0.05 26.10 -53.48
N ARG A 320 1.12 26.27 -54.09
CA ARG A 320 2.34 25.50 -53.76
C ARG A 320 2.85 25.81 -52.35
N ALA A 321 2.87 27.10 -52.00
CA ALA A 321 3.19 27.55 -50.66
C ALA A 321 2.24 26.93 -49.63
N ALA A 322 0.94 26.91 -49.88
CA ALA A 322 -0.05 26.32 -48.97
C ALA A 322 0.16 24.81 -48.78
N THR A 323 0.48 24.06 -49.85
CA THR A 323 0.81 22.63 -49.74
C THR A 323 2.06 22.42 -48.89
N LEU A 324 3.12 23.22 -49.10
CA LEU A 324 4.36 23.11 -48.33
C LEU A 324 4.16 23.49 -46.85
N ASP A 325 3.39 24.54 -46.57
CA ASP A 325 3.03 24.97 -45.22
C ASP A 325 2.20 23.88 -44.52
N THR A 326 1.23 23.28 -45.21
CA THR A 326 0.44 22.15 -44.66
C THR A 326 1.33 20.98 -44.30
N ALA A 327 2.23 20.55 -45.19
CA ALA A 327 3.16 19.45 -44.92
C ALA A 327 4.09 19.75 -43.72
N ALA A 328 4.60 20.97 -43.63
CA ALA A 328 5.42 21.38 -42.49
C ALA A 328 4.61 21.41 -41.17
N GLN A 329 3.38 21.90 -41.21
CA GLN A 329 2.47 21.91 -40.06
C GLN A 329 2.09 20.50 -39.60
N GLU A 330 1.90 19.55 -40.52
CA GLU A 330 1.65 18.14 -40.19
C GLU A 330 2.81 17.54 -39.38
N VAL A 331 4.06 17.82 -39.79
CA VAL A 331 5.26 17.39 -39.05
C VAL A 331 5.33 18.08 -37.68
N MET A 332 5.05 19.38 -37.61
CA MET A 332 5.05 20.13 -36.35
C MET A 332 3.92 19.70 -35.39
N ALA A 333 2.83 19.15 -35.92
CA ALA A 333 1.70 18.65 -35.16
C ALA A 333 1.89 17.19 -34.69
N MET A 334 2.94 16.50 -35.11
CA MET A 334 3.28 15.18 -34.60
C MET A 334 3.45 15.24 -33.08
N GLN A 335 2.89 14.26 -32.37
CA GLN A 335 3.03 14.19 -30.92
C GLN A 335 4.52 14.17 -30.53
N PRO A 336 5.01 15.13 -29.73
CA PRO A 336 6.40 15.17 -29.32
C PRO A 336 6.71 14.00 -28.39
N ALA A 337 8.00 13.62 -28.36
CA ALA A 337 8.50 12.66 -27.38
C ALA A 337 8.25 13.17 -25.94
N GLU A 338 7.89 12.26 -25.04
CA GLU A 338 7.79 12.58 -23.62
C GLU A 338 9.13 13.07 -23.06
N GLU A 339 9.08 14.00 -22.11
CA GLU A 339 10.28 14.52 -21.47
C GLU A 339 10.76 13.54 -20.40
N THR A 340 11.75 12.73 -20.76
CA THR A 340 12.40 11.82 -19.82
C THR A 340 13.44 12.56 -19.00
N THR A 341 13.20 12.65 -17.69
CA THR A 341 14.18 13.16 -16.72
C THR A 341 14.53 12.04 -15.75
N TYR A 342 15.79 11.61 -15.76
CA TYR A 342 16.26 10.68 -14.75
C TYR A 342 16.42 11.36 -13.39
N THR A 343 15.74 10.81 -12.39
CA THR A 343 15.89 11.19 -10.99
C THR A 343 16.44 10.00 -10.22
N PRO A 344 17.67 10.09 -9.66
CA PRO A 344 18.20 9.03 -8.82
C PRO A 344 17.23 8.67 -7.69
N ILE A 345 17.07 7.38 -7.43
CA ILE A 345 16.15 6.86 -6.42
C ILE A 345 16.93 6.03 -5.39
N SER A 346 16.56 6.16 -4.12
CA SER A 346 17.11 5.32 -3.07
C SER A 346 16.59 3.88 -3.19
N SER A 347 17.34 2.91 -2.66
CA SER A 347 16.90 1.51 -2.58
C SER A 347 15.54 1.34 -1.88
N ALA A 348 15.28 2.13 -0.86
CA ALA A 348 14.03 2.08 -0.10
C ALA A 348 12.85 2.66 -0.90
N ASP A 349 13.05 3.80 -1.56
CA ASP A 349 12.02 4.40 -2.42
C ASP A 349 11.74 3.54 -3.65
N ALA A 350 12.76 2.89 -4.21
CA ALA A 350 12.62 1.98 -5.34
C ALA A 350 11.73 0.78 -4.98
N VAL A 351 11.92 0.16 -3.82
CA VAL A 351 11.09 -0.98 -3.37
C VAL A 351 9.65 -0.58 -3.11
N ILE A 352 9.39 0.67 -2.72
CA ILE A 352 8.03 1.20 -2.59
C ILE A 352 7.43 1.47 -3.97
N ARG A 353 8.15 2.17 -4.85
CA ARG A 353 7.70 2.50 -6.22
C ARG A 353 7.39 1.24 -7.01
N TYR A 354 8.23 0.22 -6.89
CA TYR A 354 8.14 -1.06 -7.60
C TYR A 354 7.58 -2.19 -6.73
N ALA A 355 6.81 -1.88 -5.69
CA ALA A 355 6.34 -2.88 -4.71
C ALA A 355 5.62 -4.08 -5.36
N GLY A 356 4.89 -3.86 -6.45
CA GLY A 356 4.22 -4.92 -7.21
C GLY A 356 5.17 -5.97 -7.79
N ASN A 357 6.39 -5.59 -8.14
CA ASN A 357 7.39 -6.49 -8.73
C ASN A 357 8.13 -7.31 -7.65
N PHE A 358 8.07 -6.85 -6.39
CA PHE A 358 8.81 -7.43 -5.27
C PHE A 358 7.91 -8.00 -4.16
N ILE A 359 6.69 -8.44 -4.50
CA ILE A 359 5.74 -9.06 -3.56
C ILE A 359 6.39 -10.18 -2.73
N PRO A 360 7.22 -11.10 -3.29
CA PRO A 360 7.88 -12.13 -2.48
C PRO A 360 8.80 -11.55 -1.41
N SER A 361 9.53 -10.49 -1.72
CA SER A 361 10.44 -9.81 -0.79
C SER A 361 9.67 -9.08 0.31
N TRP A 362 8.56 -8.41 -0.04
CA TRP A 362 7.63 -7.81 0.92
C TRP A 362 7.00 -8.87 1.83
N ALA A 363 6.56 -9.99 1.28
CA ALA A 363 6.01 -11.11 2.05
C ALA A 363 7.04 -11.69 3.01
N GLY A 364 8.29 -11.87 2.56
CA GLY A 364 9.41 -12.30 3.40
C GLY A 364 9.69 -11.32 4.55
N ALA A 365 9.75 -10.02 4.24
CA ALA A 365 9.99 -8.97 5.24
C ALA A 365 8.89 -8.93 6.32
N ILE A 366 7.62 -8.97 5.91
CA ILE A 366 6.47 -9.02 6.83
C ILE A 366 6.48 -10.33 7.61
N ALA A 367 6.82 -11.45 6.98
CA ALA A 367 6.88 -12.75 7.64
C ALA A 367 7.94 -12.77 8.75
N ILE A 368 9.14 -12.22 8.52
CA ILE A 368 10.19 -12.13 9.56
C ILE A 368 9.65 -11.41 10.81
N ASP A 369 8.93 -10.31 10.61
CA ASP A 369 8.38 -9.49 11.69
C ASP A 369 7.22 -10.17 12.43
N LEU A 370 6.38 -10.91 11.70
CA LEU A 370 5.12 -11.48 12.20
C LEU A 370 5.16 -12.99 12.50
N LEU A 371 6.24 -13.70 12.18
CA LEU A 371 6.42 -15.13 12.48
C LEU A 371 6.09 -15.49 13.95
N PRO A 372 6.46 -14.66 14.96
CA PRO A 372 6.11 -14.98 16.34
C PRO A 372 4.60 -14.98 16.63
N ALA A 373 3.77 -14.34 15.81
CA ALA A 373 2.30 -14.41 15.94
C ALA A 373 1.80 -15.86 15.83
N VAL A 374 2.40 -16.65 14.94
CA VAL A 374 2.06 -18.07 14.77
C VAL A 374 2.37 -18.84 16.04
N LEU A 375 3.52 -18.57 16.68
CA LEU A 375 3.87 -19.17 17.97
C LEU A 375 2.87 -18.80 19.06
N VAL A 376 2.46 -17.54 19.15
CA VAL A 376 1.44 -17.09 20.11
C VAL A 376 0.13 -17.86 19.92
N LEU A 377 -0.32 -18.04 18.67
CA LEU A 377 -1.55 -18.78 18.36
C LEU A 377 -1.43 -20.27 18.72
N ILE A 378 -0.31 -20.92 18.38
CA ILE A 378 -0.05 -22.32 18.73
C ILE A 378 -0.09 -22.50 20.25
N LEU A 379 0.60 -21.62 21.00
CA LEU A 379 0.62 -21.67 22.46
C LEU A 379 -0.77 -21.43 23.07
N ALA A 380 -1.54 -20.48 22.51
CA ALA A 380 -2.89 -20.19 22.98
C ALA A 380 -3.83 -21.38 22.80
N VAL A 381 -3.81 -22.02 21.64
CA VAL A 381 -4.61 -23.22 21.34
C VAL A 381 -4.17 -24.38 22.23
N THR A 382 -2.86 -24.62 22.38
CA THR A 382 -2.32 -25.71 23.18
C THR A 382 -2.68 -25.56 24.66
N GLN A 383 -2.48 -24.36 25.24
CA GLN A 383 -2.89 -24.11 26.63
C GLN A 383 -4.41 -24.20 26.82
N SER A 384 -5.20 -23.81 25.81
CA SER A 384 -6.65 -23.99 25.86
C SER A 384 -7.06 -25.46 25.87
N ALA A 385 -6.40 -26.30 25.08
CA ALA A 385 -6.62 -27.74 25.04
C ALA A 385 -6.21 -28.42 26.35
N ILE A 386 -5.08 -28.02 26.95
CA ILE A 386 -4.65 -28.51 28.27
C ILE A 386 -5.71 -28.19 29.34
N ARG A 387 -6.23 -26.96 29.35
CA ARG A 387 -7.28 -26.54 30.29
C ARG A 387 -8.56 -27.36 30.11
N ALA A 388 -9.05 -27.51 28.87
CA ALA A 388 -10.22 -28.32 28.60
C ALA A 388 -10.02 -29.80 28.99
N GLY A 389 -8.82 -30.35 28.78
CA GLY A 389 -8.45 -31.70 29.20
C GLY A 389 -8.44 -31.87 30.72
N ARG A 390 -7.97 -30.84 31.46
CA ARG A 390 -8.07 -30.77 32.92
C ARG A 390 -9.51 -30.67 33.40
N ASP A 391 -10.33 -29.84 32.75
CA ASP A 391 -11.75 -29.64 33.08
C ASP A 391 -12.62 -30.88 32.85
N THR A 392 -12.07 -31.93 32.24
CA THR A 392 -12.70 -33.23 32.05
C THR A 392 -12.18 -34.32 33.01
N ALA A 393 -11.10 -34.07 33.76
CA ALA A 393 -10.50 -35.05 34.68
C ALA A 393 -11.35 -35.26 35.95
N PRO A 394 -11.45 -36.45 36.55
CA PRO A 394 -12.12 -36.62 37.84
C PRO A 394 -11.56 -35.66 38.92
N ILE A 395 -12.41 -35.17 39.84
CA ILE A 395 -12.04 -34.16 40.86
C ILE A 395 -10.87 -34.65 41.72
N GLU A 396 -10.82 -35.96 41.95
CA GLU A 396 -9.80 -36.70 42.69
C GLU A 396 -8.40 -36.53 42.07
N GLU A 397 -8.30 -36.36 40.75
CA GLU A 397 -7.03 -36.12 40.03
C GLU A 397 -6.68 -34.62 39.94
N ARG A 398 -7.60 -33.72 40.34
CA ARG A 398 -7.41 -32.25 40.31
C ARG A 398 -7.06 -31.66 41.66
N MET A 399 -7.36 -32.34 42.77
CA MET A 399 -7.10 -31.80 44.11
C MET A 399 -5.60 -31.63 44.33
N THR A 400 -5.17 -30.38 44.52
CA THR A 400 -3.82 -30.09 44.97
C THR A 400 -3.68 -30.43 46.45
N ILE A 401 -2.45 -30.56 46.96
CA ILE A 401 -2.20 -30.74 48.41
C ILE A 401 -2.78 -29.57 49.22
N ALA A 402 -2.85 -28.37 48.63
CA ALA A 402 -3.50 -27.22 49.24
C ALA A 402 -5.02 -27.42 49.35
N ASP A 403 -5.66 -27.94 48.31
CA ASP A 403 -7.09 -28.26 48.31
C ASP A 403 -7.42 -29.40 49.27
N LEU A 404 -6.56 -30.42 49.36
CA LEU A 404 -6.71 -31.52 50.32
C LEU A 404 -6.56 -31.01 51.76
N ARG A 405 -5.62 -30.09 52.01
CA ARG A 405 -5.47 -29.44 53.32
C ARG A 405 -6.66 -28.56 53.67
N ALA A 406 -7.17 -27.79 52.71
CA ALA A 406 -8.37 -26.97 52.89
C ALA A 406 -9.61 -27.84 53.16
N ALA A 407 -9.75 -28.96 52.43
CA ALA A 407 -10.81 -29.94 52.64
C ALA A 407 -10.70 -30.64 54.00
N LEU A 408 -9.48 -31.00 54.43
CA LEU A 408 -9.21 -31.56 55.77
C LEU A 408 -9.47 -30.56 56.89
N ALA A 409 -9.17 -29.28 56.68
CA ALA A 409 -9.49 -28.21 57.62
C ALA A 409 -11.01 -28.07 57.74
N ALA A 410 -11.72 -27.97 56.61
CA ALA A 410 -13.18 -27.90 56.59
C ALA A 410 -13.84 -29.14 57.23
N ALA A 411 -13.30 -30.34 56.99
CA ALA A 411 -13.79 -31.58 57.61
C ALA A 411 -13.62 -31.57 59.14
N ARG A 412 -12.48 -31.05 59.64
CA ARG A 412 -12.25 -30.89 61.08
C ARG A 412 -13.18 -29.85 61.71
N ASP A 413 -13.46 -28.76 61.01
CA ASP A 413 -14.40 -27.73 61.48
C ASP A 413 -15.83 -28.30 61.58
N VAL A 414 -16.25 -29.12 60.62
CA VAL A 414 -17.53 -29.83 60.67
C VAL A 414 -17.57 -30.84 61.82
N ASP A 415 -16.52 -31.63 62.02
CA ASP A 415 -16.44 -32.57 63.15
C ASP A 415 -16.50 -31.84 64.50
N ALA A 416 -15.82 -30.70 64.62
CA ALA A 416 -15.87 -29.85 65.81
C ALA A 416 -17.29 -29.31 66.05
N ALA A 417 -17.96 -28.79 65.02
CA ALA A 417 -19.34 -28.32 65.10
C ALA A 417 -20.33 -29.45 65.45
N LEU A 418 -20.09 -30.68 64.97
CA LEU A 418 -20.93 -31.83 65.27
C LEU A 418 -20.75 -32.30 66.73
N ILE A 419 -19.53 -32.20 67.27
CA ILE A 419 -19.23 -32.49 68.68
C ILE A 419 -19.88 -31.44 69.58
N GLU A 420 -19.77 -30.14 69.25
CA GLU A 420 -20.45 -29.07 69.97
C GLU A 420 -21.97 -29.25 69.92
N GLY A 421 -22.55 -29.55 68.76
CA GLY A 421 -23.98 -29.83 68.62
C GLY A 421 -24.45 -31.03 69.46
N ARG A 422 -23.64 -32.09 69.56
CA ARG A 422 -23.93 -33.21 70.48
C ARG A 422 -23.81 -32.82 71.95
N GLN A 423 -22.87 -31.95 72.30
CA GLN A 423 -22.72 -31.46 73.67
C GLN A 423 -23.88 -30.53 74.05
N SER A 424 -24.32 -29.65 73.14
CA SER A 424 -25.51 -28.82 73.30
C SER A 424 -26.78 -29.67 73.42
N ALA A 425 -26.98 -30.66 72.55
CA ALA A 425 -28.12 -31.57 72.65
C ALA A 425 -28.10 -32.43 73.92
N ARG A 426 -26.91 -32.79 74.42
CA ARG A 426 -26.74 -33.52 75.69
C ARG A 426 -26.95 -32.61 76.90
N ALA A 427 -26.58 -31.33 76.82
CA ALA A 427 -26.86 -30.33 77.85
C ALA A 427 -28.36 -30.01 77.92
N GLU A 428 -29.04 -29.94 76.77
CA GLU A 428 -30.49 -29.75 76.64
C GLU A 428 -31.28 -30.99 77.13
N ALA A 429 -30.74 -32.20 76.95
CA ALA A 429 -31.29 -33.42 77.55
C ALA A 429 -30.99 -33.55 79.07
N ALA A 430 -29.90 -32.95 79.55
CA ALA A 430 -29.54 -32.93 80.97
C ALA A 430 -30.25 -31.82 81.76
N TYR A 431 -30.79 -30.82 81.08
CA TYR A 431 -31.57 -29.73 81.67
C TYR A 431 -32.82 -29.47 80.81
N PRO A 432 -33.98 -30.10 81.12
CA PRO A 432 -35.20 -29.78 80.40
C PRO A 432 -35.55 -28.30 80.57
N PRO A 433 -36.16 -27.64 79.57
CA PRO A 433 -36.53 -26.24 79.69
C PRO A 433 -37.46 -26.05 80.89
N ALA A 434 -37.13 -25.08 81.75
CA ALA A 434 -37.93 -24.71 82.91
C ALA A 434 -39.35 -24.32 82.49
N PRO A 435 -40.38 -24.65 83.28
CA PRO A 435 -41.77 -24.44 82.92
C PRO A 435 -42.08 -22.96 82.67
N GLN A 436 -42.73 -22.68 81.54
CA GLN A 436 -43.31 -21.37 81.27
C GLN A 436 -44.32 -21.01 82.38
N PRO A 437 -44.29 -19.79 82.92
CA PRO A 437 -45.25 -19.35 83.94
C PRO A 437 -46.68 -19.30 83.38
N PRO A 438 -47.70 -19.59 84.20
CA PRO A 438 -49.04 -19.92 83.74
C PRO A 438 -49.79 -18.72 83.14
N ALA A 439 -50.53 -18.98 82.07
CA ALA A 439 -51.60 -18.11 81.57
C ALA A 439 -52.73 -18.01 82.62
N PRO A 440 -53.31 -16.82 82.86
CA PRO A 440 -54.40 -16.65 83.81
C PRO A 440 -55.69 -17.33 83.32
N SER A 441 -56.36 -18.07 84.21
CA SER A 441 -57.66 -18.69 83.97
C SER A 441 -58.79 -17.73 84.36
N GLU A 442 -59.66 -17.38 83.42
CA GLU A 442 -60.96 -16.75 83.69
C GLU A 442 -61.89 -17.71 84.45
N PRO A 443 -62.75 -17.20 85.36
CA PRO A 443 -63.71 -17.98 86.14
C PRO A 443 -64.98 -18.31 85.33
N PRO A 444 -65.68 -19.42 85.64
CA PRO A 444 -66.88 -19.81 84.89
C PRO A 444 -68.10 -18.97 85.28
N LEU A 445 -68.82 -18.55 84.23
CA LEU A 445 -70.10 -17.86 84.25
C LEU A 445 -71.17 -18.58 85.09
N ARG A 446 -72.00 -17.76 85.76
CA ARG A 446 -73.46 -17.64 85.55
C ARG A 446 -74.07 -16.70 86.62
N PRO A 447 -75.31 -16.21 86.45
CA PRO A 447 -76.09 -16.01 85.23
C PRO A 447 -76.72 -14.60 85.15
N ASP A 448 -77.03 -14.19 83.93
CA ASP A 448 -77.95 -13.09 83.63
C ASP A 448 -79.41 -13.54 83.86
N PRO A 449 -80.30 -12.65 84.29
CA PRO A 449 -81.30 -12.24 83.31
C PRO A 449 -81.73 -10.76 83.41
N SER A 450 -82.02 -10.18 82.23
CA SER A 450 -83.02 -9.15 81.91
C SER A 450 -82.46 -7.82 81.36
N ALA A 451 -82.45 -7.71 80.04
CA ALA A 451 -82.98 -6.59 79.22
C ALA A 451 -82.33 -5.17 79.33
N PRO A 452 -82.61 -4.24 78.38
CA PRO A 452 -82.42 -4.33 76.93
C PRO A 452 -81.77 -3.04 76.32
N GLU A 453 -81.60 -3.07 74.99
CA GLU A 453 -81.47 -1.94 74.02
C GLU A 453 -80.14 -1.14 73.89
N ALA A 454 -79.40 -1.48 72.82
CA ALA A 454 -79.05 -0.67 71.62
C ALA A 454 -79.00 0.88 71.73
N PRO A 455 -78.22 1.62 70.88
CA PRO A 455 -77.82 1.25 69.50
C PRO A 455 -76.36 1.74 69.21
N GLU A 456 -75.76 1.88 68.03
CA GLU A 456 -76.04 1.63 66.63
C GLU A 456 -74.70 1.73 65.87
N THR A 457 -74.56 0.97 64.78
CA THR A 457 -73.85 1.28 63.50
C THR A 457 -72.56 2.12 63.52
N ARG A 458 -71.50 1.79 62.78
CA ARG A 458 -71.39 1.76 61.30
C ARG A 458 -69.93 1.37 61.01
N GLU A 459 -69.62 0.33 60.26
CA GLU A 459 -69.60 0.26 58.79
C GLU A 459 -68.62 1.24 58.10
N ARG A 460 -67.84 0.64 57.20
CA ARG A 460 -67.19 1.16 55.98
C ARG A 460 -65.72 1.57 56.06
N ASP A 461 -64.79 0.97 55.30
CA ASP A 461 -64.72 0.64 53.86
C ASP A 461 -63.81 1.64 53.12
N THR A 462 -63.18 1.14 52.06
CA THR A 462 -62.40 1.83 51.02
C THR A 462 -61.00 2.29 51.44
N GLY A 463 -59.93 2.15 50.67
CA GLY A 463 -59.72 1.83 49.26
C GLY A 463 -58.33 2.38 48.86
N PRO A 464 -57.73 1.96 47.73
CA PRO A 464 -56.40 2.38 47.29
C PRO A 464 -56.45 3.76 46.61
N GLY A 465 -55.38 4.57 46.74
CA GLY A 465 -55.39 5.96 46.27
C GLY A 465 -54.02 6.56 45.97
N ASN A 466 -53.62 6.37 44.72
CA ASN A 466 -52.75 7.19 43.86
C ASN A 466 -52.69 8.71 44.19
N ARG A 467 -51.49 9.32 44.11
CA ARG A 467 -51.18 10.69 43.60
C ARG A 467 -49.69 11.00 43.79
N SER A 468 -48.89 11.11 42.72
CA SER A 468 -48.71 12.27 41.81
C SER A 468 -47.64 13.27 42.28
N GLY A 469 -46.60 13.43 41.47
CA GLY A 469 -45.60 14.50 41.54
C GLY A 469 -44.57 14.34 40.41
N THR A 470 -44.97 14.51 39.16
CA THR A 470 -44.55 15.64 38.29
C THR A 470 -43.05 15.94 38.27
N GLY A 471 -42.43 15.63 37.12
CA GLY A 471 -41.13 16.12 36.69
C GLY A 471 -41.01 15.93 35.18
N ALA A 472 -41.70 16.78 34.43
CA ALA A 472 -41.61 16.87 32.98
C ALA A 472 -40.24 17.43 32.56
N GLY A 473 -39.71 16.92 31.45
CA GLY A 473 -38.47 17.38 30.83
C GLY A 473 -38.33 16.84 29.41
N SER A 474 -39.37 17.01 28.60
CA SER A 474 -39.32 16.86 27.15
C SER A 474 -38.63 18.09 26.55
N GLY A 475 -37.50 17.87 25.87
CA GLY A 475 -36.85 18.86 25.02
C GLY A 475 -36.51 18.22 23.67
N SER A 476 -37.52 18.12 22.80
CA SER A 476 -37.35 17.94 21.37
C SER A 476 -36.81 19.24 20.76
N GLY A 477 -35.74 19.15 19.97
CA GLY A 477 -35.20 20.26 19.19
C GLY A 477 -34.46 19.75 17.96
N SER A 478 -35.22 19.52 16.89
CA SER A 478 -34.74 19.30 15.53
C SER A 478 -33.88 20.46 15.05
N GLY A 479 -32.85 20.17 14.26
CA GLY A 479 -32.03 21.17 13.58
C GLY A 479 -31.23 20.54 12.44
N SER A 480 -31.88 20.49 11.28
CA SER A 480 -31.32 20.23 9.95
C SER A 480 -30.17 21.17 9.59
N GLY A 481 -29.14 20.67 8.89
CA GLY A 481 -28.10 21.48 8.26
C GLY A 481 -27.30 20.66 7.25
N ASN A 482 -27.62 20.88 5.98
CA ASN A 482 -27.00 20.36 4.76
C ASN A 482 -25.84 21.29 4.32
N GLU A 483 -24.92 20.76 3.49
CA GLU A 483 -23.91 21.42 2.59
C GLU A 483 -22.53 20.76 2.76
N ALA A 484 -21.97 20.02 1.79
CA ALA A 484 -21.61 20.31 0.40
C ALA A 484 -20.34 21.17 0.22
N SER A 485 -19.33 20.51 -0.37
CA SER A 485 -18.31 21.01 -1.30
C SER A 485 -17.35 22.13 -0.88
N SER A 486 -16.07 21.78 -0.79
CA SER A 486 -14.97 22.34 -1.60
C SER A 486 -13.81 21.35 -1.65
#